data_AF-A0A2A7MG90-F1
#
_entry.id   AF-A0A2A7MG90-F1
#
_cell.length_a   1.000
_cell.length_b   1.000
_cell.length_c   1.000
_cell.angle_alpha   90.00
_cell.angle_beta   90.00
_cell.angle_gamma   90.00
#
_symmetry.space_group_name_H-M   'P 1'
#
loop_
_entity.id
_entity.type
_entity.pdbx_description
1 polymer ?
#
loop_
_entity_poly.entity_id
_entity_poly.type
_entity_poly.pdbx_seq_one_letter_code
_entity_poly.pdbx_strand_id
1 'polypeptide(L)'
;MKASFFIGLLVCISAILIGFMLNDYNIAFKITGIVSVACLIIVGILNGAFISGDKYRFNLFSETKEDNNKKVKITYRLLLLAFPNIVVTIIIFVYLMK
;
A
#
# COMPACT_ATOMS: atom_id res chain seq x y z
N MET A 1 13.59 -5.94 2.42
CA MET A 1 12.18 -6.41 2.45
C MET A 1 11.60 -6.25 3.84
N LYS A 2 12.23 -6.78 4.89
CA LYS A 2 11.82 -6.61 6.30
C LYS A 2 11.56 -5.14 6.70
N ALA A 3 12.44 -4.21 6.30
CA ALA A 3 12.29 -2.79 6.62
C ALA A 3 10.95 -2.19 6.17
N SER A 4 10.44 -2.55 4.99
CA SER A 4 9.16 -2.00 4.47
C SER A 4 7.96 -2.44 5.30
N PHE A 5 7.99 -3.67 5.81
CA PHE A 5 6.98 -4.17 6.74
C PHE A 5 7.05 -3.43 8.09
N PHE A 6 8.25 -3.23 8.64
CA PHE A 6 8.43 -2.46 9.87
C PHE A 6 7.99 -1.00 9.72
N ILE A 7 8.25 -0.38 8.56
CA ILE A 7 7.74 0.97 8.25
C ILE A 7 6.21 0.95 8.23
N GLY A 8 5.59 -0.04 7.59
CA GLY A 8 4.13 -0.20 7.60
C GLY A 8 3.55 -0.33 9.02
N LEU A 9 4.18 -1.12 9.89
CA LEU A 9 3.82 -1.23 11.30
C LEU A 9 3.98 0.10 12.05
N LEU A 10 5.08 0.81 11.82
CA LEU A 10 5.34 2.10 12.45
C LEU A 10 4.28 3.14 12.06
N VAL A 11 3.85 3.15 10.79
CA VAL A 11 2.73 3.99 10.33
C VAL A 11 1.44 3.61 11.05
N CYS A 12 1.14 2.31 11.21
CA CYS A 12 -0.04 1.85 11.94
C CYS A 12 -0.04 2.32 13.40
N ILE A 13 1.08 2.12 14.10
CA ILE A 13 1.24 2.52 15.50
C ILE A 13 1.05 4.03 15.65
N SER A 14 1.69 4.83 14.79
CA SER A 14 1.53 6.28 14.79
C SER A 14 0.08 6.69 14.51
N ALA A 15 -0.59 6.07 13.54
CA ALA A 15 -1.99 6.39 13.22
C ALA A 15 -2.94 6.10 14.38
N ILE A 16 -2.78 4.94 15.04
CA ILE A 16 -3.57 4.55 16.21
C ILE A 16 -3.31 5.51 17.38
N LEU A 17 -2.04 5.86 17.63
CA LEU A 17 -1.65 6.75 18.71
C LEU A 17 -2.24 8.16 18.50
N ILE A 18 -2.21 8.68 17.27
CA ILE A 18 -2.85 9.95 16.90
C ILE A 18 -4.37 9.88 17.12
N GLY A 19 -5.03 8.83 16.64
CA GLY A 19 -6.47 8.64 16.83
C GLY A 19 -6.86 8.55 18.30
N PHE A 20 -6.04 7.87 19.11
CA PHE A 20 -6.23 7.77 20.56
C PHE A 20 -6.07 9.13 21.25
N MET A 21 -5.00 9.87 20.95
CA MET A 21 -4.75 11.20 21.55
C MET A 21 -5.85 12.21 21.22
N LEU A 22 -6.43 12.13 20.02
CA LEU A 22 -7.50 13.01 19.56
C LEU A 22 -8.90 12.49 19.88
N ASN A 23 -9.01 11.29 20.50
CA ASN A 23 -10.28 10.60 20.77
C ASN A 23 -11.16 10.42 19.52
N ASP A 24 -10.54 10.33 18.33
CA ASP A 24 -11.22 10.16 17.04
C ASP A 24 -10.51 9.09 16.20
N TYR A 25 -11.05 7.87 16.25
CA TYR A 25 -10.55 6.74 15.46
C TYR A 25 -10.80 6.89 13.95
N ASN A 26 -11.64 7.84 13.50
CA ASN A 26 -11.75 8.14 12.08
C ASN A 26 -10.45 8.68 11.51
N ILE A 27 -9.62 9.34 12.32
CA ILE A 27 -8.31 9.84 11.89
C ILE A 27 -7.38 8.66 11.60
N ALA A 28 -7.34 7.67 12.50
CA ALA A 28 -6.56 6.46 12.30
C ALA A 28 -7.05 5.66 11.07
N PHE A 29 -8.37 5.57 10.88
CA PHE A 29 -8.98 4.96 9.69
C PHE A 29 -8.55 5.68 8.40
N LYS A 30 -8.62 7.01 8.36
CA LYS A 30 -8.21 7.81 7.19
C LYS A 30 -6.73 7.65 6.87
N ILE A 31 -5.85 7.72 7.87
CA ILE A 31 -4.40 7.59 7.66
C ILE A 31 -4.07 6.21 7.10
N THR A 32 -4.50 5.15 7.77
CA THR A 32 -4.20 3.77 7.34
C THR A 32 -4.86 3.45 6.00
N GLY A 33 -6.07 3.94 5.77
CA GLY A 33 -6.81 3.75 4.51
C GLY A 33 -6.14 4.45 3.32
N ILE A 34 -5.72 5.71 3.49
CA ILE A 34 -5.01 6.47 2.45
C ILE A 34 -3.69 5.78 2.10
N VAL A 35 -2.91 5.35 3.10
CA VAL A 35 -1.63 4.66 2.87
C VAL A 35 -1.85 3.35 2.12
N SER A 36 -2.86 2.56 2.53
CA SER A 36 -3.25 1.32 1.85
C SER A 36 -3.59 1.54 0.38
N VAL A 37 -4.51 2.47 0.11
CA VAL A 37 -4.99 2.77 -1.25
C VAL A 37 -3.87 3.33 -2.12
N ALA A 38 -3.08 4.29 -1.61
CA ALA A 38 -1.97 4.88 -2.33
C ALA A 38 -0.95 3.82 -2.76
N CYS A 39 -0.59 2.90 -1.85
CA CYS A 39 0.33 1.83 -2.18
C CYS A 39 -0.22 0.89 -3.26
N LEU A 40 -1.50 0.50 -3.15
CA LEU A 40 -2.15 -0.36 -4.13
C LEU A 40 -2.27 0.30 -5.51
N ILE A 41 -2.58 1.61 -5.56
CA ILE A 41 -2.61 2.38 -6.80
C ILE A 41 -1.23 2.38 -7.46
N ILE A 42 -0.17 2.69 -6.70
CA ILE A 42 1.20 2.71 -7.25
C ILE A 42 1.60 1.32 -7.75
N VAL A 43 1.26 0.25 -7.01
CA VAL A 43 1.48 -1.13 -7.46
C VAL A 43 0.72 -1.42 -8.75
N GLY A 44 -0.53 -1.01 -8.86
CA GLY A 44 -1.33 -1.16 -10.09
C GLY A 44 -0.72 -0.43 -11.28
N ILE A 45 -0.26 0.81 -11.08
CA ILE A 45 0.42 1.61 -12.11
C ILE A 45 1.70 0.92 -12.57
N LEU A 46 2.56 0.51 -11.64
CA LEU A 46 3.82 -0.17 -11.96
C LEU A 46 3.58 -1.45 -12.77
N ASN A 47 2.51 -2.19 -12.47
CA ASN A 47 2.19 -3.43 -13.17
C ASN A 47 1.29 -3.25 -14.40
N GLY A 48 1.04 -2.00 -14.81
CA GLY A 48 0.29 -1.71 -16.03
C GLY A 48 -1.21 -1.99 -15.95
N ALA A 49 -1.81 -1.99 -14.75
CA ALA A 49 -3.23 -2.25 -14.55
C ALA A 49 -4.17 -1.22 -15.25
N PHE A 50 -3.63 -0.05 -15.60
CA PHE A 50 -4.40 1.08 -16.16
C PHE A 50 -4.05 1.41 -17.63
N ILE A 51 -3.30 0.55 -18.33
CA ILE A 51 -2.93 0.76 -19.75
C ILE A 51 -3.58 -0.29 -20.65
N SER A 52 -3.69 0.01 -21.96
CA SER A 52 -4.25 -0.92 -22.94
C SER A 52 -3.35 -2.14 -23.16
N GLY A 53 -3.95 -3.26 -23.57
CA GLY A 53 -3.25 -4.53 -23.78
C GLY A 53 -2.09 -4.44 -24.78
N ASP A 54 -2.23 -3.63 -25.85
CA ASP A 54 -1.15 -3.43 -26.82
C ASP A 54 0.05 -2.69 -26.22
N LYS A 55 -0.21 -1.65 -25.41
CA LYS A 55 0.84 -0.93 -24.68
C LYS A 55 1.50 -1.82 -23.63
N TYR A 56 0.71 -2.65 -22.95
CA TYR A 56 1.23 -3.62 -21.98
C TYR A 56 2.17 -4.64 -22.64
N ARG A 57 1.75 -5.22 -23.77
CA ARG A 57 2.58 -6.15 -24.56
C ARG A 57 3.85 -5.49 -25.06
N PHE A 58 3.75 -4.28 -25.60
CA PHE A 58 4.92 -3.52 -26.05
C PHE A 58 5.92 -3.31 -24.90
N ASN A 59 5.45 -2.82 -23.74
CA ASN A 59 6.30 -2.65 -22.56
C ASN A 59 6.95 -3.97 -22.13
N LEU A 60 6.21 -5.07 -22.13
CA LEU A 60 6.73 -6.39 -21.76
C LEU A 60 7.87 -6.86 -22.68
N PHE A 61 7.79 -6.56 -23.98
CA PHE A 61 8.85 -6.91 -24.94
C PHE A 61 10.06 -5.98 -24.86
N SER A 62 9.86 -4.70 -24.51
CA SER A 62 10.95 -3.72 -24.38
C SER A 62 11.63 -3.71 -23.01
N GLU A 63 11.00 -4.29 -21.98
CA GLU A 63 11.48 -4.25 -20.60
C GLU A 63 12.71 -5.15 -20.40
N THR A 64 13.77 -4.59 -19.84
CA THR A 64 14.97 -5.37 -19.51
C THR A 64 14.74 -6.22 -18.25
N LYS A 65 15.51 -7.30 -18.09
CA LYS A 65 15.47 -8.10 -16.85
C LYS A 65 15.80 -7.27 -15.61
N GLU A 66 16.69 -6.29 -15.74
CA GLU A 66 17.07 -5.42 -14.63
C GLU A 66 15.91 -4.51 -14.21
N ASP A 67 15.22 -3.90 -15.18
CA ASP A 67 14.05 -3.04 -14.93
C ASP A 67 12.91 -3.84 -14.31
N ASN A 68 12.63 -5.03 -14.83
CA ASN A 68 11.63 -5.91 -14.25
C ASN A 68 11.98 -6.30 -12.80
N ASN A 69 13.24 -6.62 -12.52
CA ASN A 69 13.68 -6.93 -11.15
C ASN A 69 13.53 -5.73 -10.20
N LYS A 70 13.84 -4.51 -10.66
CA LYS A 70 13.62 -3.27 -9.90
C LYS A 70 12.12 -3.06 -9.62
N LYS A 71 11.27 -3.20 -10.65
CA LYS A 71 9.81 -3.09 -10.56
C LYS A 71 9.22 -4.09 -9.56
N VAL A 72 9.61 -5.36 -9.64
CA VAL A 72 9.17 -6.41 -8.71
C VAL A 72 9.60 -6.09 -7.28
N LYS A 73 10.84 -5.63 -7.09
CA LYS A 73 11.37 -5.26 -5.77
C LYS A 73 10.61 -4.09 -5.15
N ILE A 74 10.26 -3.07 -5.94
CA ILE A 74 9.45 -1.92 -5.48
C ILE A 74 8.02 -2.38 -5.17
N THR A 75 7.41 -3.14 -6.07
CA THR A 75 6.07 -3.71 -5.88
C THR A 75 5.97 -4.47 -4.56
N TYR A 76 6.92 -5.38 -4.29
CA TYR A 76 6.92 -6.17 -3.07
C TYR A 76 7.10 -5.31 -1.80
N ARG A 77 7.94 -4.27 -1.87
CA ARG A 77 8.12 -3.32 -0.76
C ARG A 77 6.84 -2.54 -0.46
N LEU A 78 6.14 -2.08 -1.50
CA LEU A 78 4.86 -1.35 -1.36
C LEU A 78 3.77 -2.27 -0.80
N LEU A 79 3.66 -3.50 -1.29
CA LEU A 79 2.69 -4.47 -0.78
C LEU A 79 2.96 -4.82 0.70
N LEU A 80 4.23 -4.99 1.09
CA LEU A 80 4.60 -5.23 2.49
C LEU A 80 4.31 -4.03 3.40
N LEU A 81 4.44 -2.81 2.90
CA LEU A 81 4.08 -1.60 3.64
C LEU A 81 2.55 -1.46 3.76
N ALA A 82 1.83 -1.75 2.69
CA ALA A 82 0.37 -1.68 2.63
C ALA A 82 -0.28 -2.73 3.52
N PHE A 83 0.26 -3.95 3.58
CA PHE A 83 -0.36 -5.08 4.28
C PHE A 83 -0.79 -4.79 5.72
N PRO A 84 0.08 -4.34 6.66
CA PRO A 84 -0.37 -4.04 8.01
C PRO A 84 -1.38 -2.88 8.05
N ASN A 85 -1.25 -1.89 7.16
CA ASN A 85 -2.19 -0.78 7.07
C ASN A 85 -3.58 -1.25 6.62
N ILE A 86 -3.66 -2.14 5.63
CA ILE A 86 -4.92 -2.72 5.15
C ILE A 86 -5.62 -3.47 6.28
N VAL A 87 -4.87 -4.31 7.01
CA VAL A 87 -5.40 -5.07 8.15
C VAL A 87 -5.97 -4.12 9.21
N VAL A 88 -5.23 -3.08 9.60
CA VAL A 88 -5.70 -2.10 10.59
C VAL A 88 -6.90 -1.31 10.09
N THR A 89 -6.90 -0.87 8.83
CA THR A 89 -8.05 -0.17 8.21
C THR A 89 -9.31 -1.03 8.28
N ILE A 90 -9.23 -2.32 7.96
CA ILE A 90 -10.36 -3.24 8.02
C ILE A 90 -10.85 -3.42 9.46
N ILE A 91 -9.93 -3.59 10.42
CA ILE A 91 -10.28 -3.74 11.84
C ILE A 91 -11.02 -2.50 12.35
N ILE A 92 -10.48 -1.30 12.09
CA ILE A 92 -11.10 -0.04 12.53
C ILE A 92 -12.44 0.16 11.84
N PHE A 93 -12.56 -0.17 10.55
CA PHE A 93 -13.81 -0.07 9.81
C PHE A 93 -14.92 -0.94 10.42
N VAL A 94 -14.61 -2.21 10.72
CA VAL A 94 -15.55 -3.13 11.36
C VAL A 94 -15.94 -2.65 12.76
N TYR A 95 -15.01 -2.05 13.50
CA TYR A 95 -15.30 -1.48 14.81
C TYR A 95 -16.17 -0.20 14.74
N LEU A 96 -15.92 0.69 13.77
CA LEU A 96 -16.66 1.94 13.58
C LEU A 96 -18.08 1.72 13.02
N MET A 97 -18.30 0.67 12.24
CA MET A 97 -19.62 0.35 11.66
C MET A 97 -20.53 -0.47 12.58
N LYS A 98 -20.04 -0.87 13.75
CA LYS A 98 -20.84 -1.53 14.77
C LYS A 98 -21.59 -0.50 15.62
#